data_AF-A0A2N9MPN4-F1
#
_entry.id   AF-A0A2N9MPN4-F1
#
_cell.length_a   1.000
_cell.length_b   1.000
_cell.length_c   1.000
_cell.angle_alpha   90.00
_cell.angle_beta   90.00
_cell.angle_gamma   90.00
#
_symmetry.space_group_name_H-M   'P 1'
#
loop_
_entity.id
_entity.type
_entity.pdbx_description
1 polymer ?
#
loop_
_entity_poly.entity_id
_entity_poly.type
_entity_poly.pdbx_seq_one_letter_code
_entity_poly.pdbx_strand_id
1 'polypeptide(L)'
;METPKDWVDFGSKIGRQQAFAVIANRCTASQALALKQMKESRAYEKLGLTFEQFCIEYVGLSRSQVDRIIAQLDELGESFYHLRELAPLSPEAFRSIADKVDGETIEIDGVKVPITPENAPKIRTAIAALRASLRDARHINRRYSPPVSDLRLRLDALVDDAAKLIRFPMPTVEHGNLIEMATRAVDKWTRLLKQVENCGPPNS
;
A
#
# COMPACT_ATOMS: atom_id res chain seq x y z
N MET A 1 -22.04 19.80 -25.93
CA MET A 1 -23.20 18.87 -25.94
C MET A 1 -22.62 17.50 -25.62
N GLU A 2 -22.63 17.11 -24.35
CA GLU A 2 -22.08 15.81 -23.91
C GLU A 2 -23.02 14.70 -24.35
N THR A 3 -22.47 13.57 -24.82
CA THR A 3 -23.27 12.54 -25.47
C THR A 3 -23.71 11.47 -24.47
N PRO A 4 -24.88 10.82 -24.66
CA PRO A 4 -25.35 9.73 -23.79
C PRO A 4 -24.33 8.59 -23.60
N LYS A 5 -23.38 8.46 -24.54
CA LYS A 5 -22.31 7.47 -24.51
C LYS A 5 -21.30 7.72 -23.38
N ASP A 6 -21.03 8.99 -23.06
CA ASP A 6 -20.10 9.40 -22.01
C ASP A 6 -20.62 9.03 -20.61
N TRP A 7 -21.94 9.14 -20.42
CA TRP A 7 -22.63 8.76 -19.18
C TRP A 7 -22.68 7.24 -18.96
N VAL A 8 -22.86 6.47 -20.04
CA VAL A 8 -22.87 5.00 -19.98
C VAL A 8 -21.47 4.44 -19.70
N ASP A 9 -20.42 5.03 -20.30
CA ASP A 9 -19.04 4.64 -20.03
C ASP A 9 -18.63 4.97 -18.59
N PHE A 10 -19.04 6.15 -18.08
CA PHE A 10 -18.80 6.55 -16.70
C PHE A 10 -19.57 5.67 -15.69
N GLY A 11 -20.85 5.37 -15.95
CA GLY A 11 -21.63 4.43 -15.14
C GLY A 11 -21.06 3.01 -15.16
N SER A 12 -20.52 2.55 -16.30
CA SER A 12 -19.82 1.27 -16.40
C SER A 12 -18.49 1.24 -15.63
N LYS A 13 -17.78 2.37 -15.59
CA LYS A 13 -16.54 2.56 -14.82
C LYS A 13 -16.80 2.60 -13.32
N ILE A 14 -17.86 3.29 -12.88
CA ILE A 14 -18.29 3.32 -11.47
C ILE A 14 -18.85 1.98 -11.01
N GLY A 15 -19.67 1.31 -11.81
CA GLY A 15 -20.20 -0.02 -11.49
C GLY A 15 -19.09 -1.07 -11.32
N ARG A 16 -18.02 -0.98 -12.14
CA ARG A 16 -16.78 -1.75 -11.93
C ARG A 16 -16.06 -1.35 -10.64
N GLN A 17 -16.03 -0.06 -10.29
CA GLN A 17 -15.41 0.45 -9.06
C GLN A 17 -16.11 0.04 -7.77
N GLN A 18 -17.44 0.01 -7.72
CA GLN A 18 -18.17 -0.45 -6.53
C GLN A 18 -17.99 -1.96 -6.27
N ALA A 19 -17.82 -2.77 -7.32
CA ALA A 19 -17.42 -4.17 -7.17
C ALA A 19 -15.98 -4.32 -6.60
N PHE A 20 -15.15 -3.28 -6.66
CA PHE A 20 -13.78 -3.28 -6.12
C PHE A 20 -13.68 -2.98 -4.61
N ALA A 21 -14.71 -2.41 -3.99
CA ALA A 21 -14.76 -2.21 -2.54
C ALA A 21 -14.68 -3.54 -1.75
N VAL A 22 -15.07 -4.66 -2.38
CA VAL A 22 -15.02 -6.01 -1.79
C VAL A 22 -13.60 -6.63 -1.83
N ILE A 23 -12.66 -6.06 -2.58
CA ILE A 23 -11.26 -6.53 -2.70
C ILE A 23 -10.28 -5.50 -2.09
N ALA A 24 -10.63 -4.93 -0.94
CA ALA A 24 -9.89 -3.83 -0.30
C ALA A 24 -8.44 -4.16 0.17
N ASN A 25 -7.86 -5.30 -0.22
CA ASN A 25 -6.50 -5.70 0.15
C ASN A 25 -5.52 -5.88 -1.03
N ARG A 26 -5.98 -5.74 -2.29
CA ARG A 26 -5.14 -5.81 -3.50
C ARG A 26 -5.63 -4.82 -4.55
N CYS A 27 -5.11 -3.60 -4.50
CA CYS A 27 -5.22 -2.69 -5.64
C CYS A 27 -4.50 -3.35 -6.83
N THR A 28 -5.20 -3.59 -7.93
CA THR A 28 -4.61 -4.13 -9.17
C THR A 28 -3.97 -3.00 -9.98
N ALA A 29 -3.14 -3.34 -10.97
CA ALA A 29 -2.57 -2.35 -11.89
C ALA A 29 -3.66 -1.51 -12.57
N SER A 30 -4.71 -2.19 -13.05
CA SER A 30 -5.87 -1.57 -13.70
C SER A 30 -6.65 -0.63 -12.78
N GLN A 31 -6.75 -0.95 -11.49
CA GLN A 31 -7.40 -0.07 -10.52
C GLN A 31 -6.56 1.17 -10.22
N ALA A 32 -5.25 1.01 -10.04
CA ALA A 32 -4.35 2.14 -9.83
C ALA A 32 -4.37 3.10 -11.03
N LEU A 33 -4.34 2.56 -12.25
CA LEU A 33 -4.48 3.33 -13.48
C LEU A 33 -5.83 4.06 -13.57
N ALA A 34 -6.93 3.38 -13.24
CA ALA A 34 -8.26 4.00 -13.25
C ALA A 34 -8.35 5.17 -12.26
N LEU A 35 -7.75 5.04 -11.06
CA LEU A 35 -7.69 6.12 -10.07
C LEU A 35 -6.85 7.30 -10.59
N LYS A 36 -5.69 7.02 -11.20
CA LYS A 36 -4.85 8.04 -11.83
C LYS A 36 -5.61 8.79 -12.92
N GLN A 37 -6.26 8.06 -13.83
CA GLN A 37 -7.07 8.66 -14.91
C GLN A 37 -8.23 9.51 -14.38
N MET A 38 -8.94 9.05 -13.34
CA MET A 38 -10.02 9.83 -12.73
C MET A 38 -9.51 11.12 -12.09
N LYS A 39 -8.33 11.07 -11.45
CA LYS A 39 -7.68 12.25 -10.86
C LYS A 39 -7.22 13.25 -11.92
N GLU A 40 -6.56 12.77 -12.97
CA GLU A 40 -6.02 13.60 -14.06
C GLU A 40 -7.12 14.22 -14.92
N SER A 41 -8.14 13.44 -15.28
CA SER A 41 -9.27 13.92 -16.09
C SER A 41 -10.22 14.84 -15.32
N ARG A 42 -10.12 14.89 -13.99
CA ARG A 42 -11.03 15.62 -13.10
C ARG A 42 -12.51 15.27 -13.34
N ALA A 43 -12.80 14.05 -13.80
CA ALA A 43 -14.16 13.64 -14.16
C ALA A 43 -15.17 13.77 -12.99
N TYR A 44 -14.68 13.71 -11.76
CA TYR A 44 -15.48 13.93 -10.54
C TYR A 44 -16.06 15.35 -10.43
N GLU A 45 -15.44 16.36 -11.06
CA GLU A 45 -15.96 17.74 -11.06
C GLU A 45 -17.29 17.84 -11.81
N LYS A 46 -17.53 16.95 -12.79
CA LYS A 46 -18.82 16.86 -13.51
C LYS A 46 -19.98 16.43 -12.61
N LEU A 47 -19.68 15.76 -11.50
CA LEU A 47 -20.65 15.39 -10.47
C LEU A 47 -20.80 16.48 -9.39
N GLY A 48 -20.11 17.62 -9.52
CA GLY A 48 -20.06 18.66 -8.49
C GLY A 48 -19.30 18.24 -7.23
N LEU A 49 -18.49 17.19 -7.31
CA LEU A 49 -17.73 16.67 -6.18
C LEU A 49 -16.32 17.26 -6.16
N THR A 50 -15.75 17.36 -4.96
CA THR A 50 -14.30 17.49 -4.80
C THR A 50 -13.62 16.12 -4.97
N PHE A 51 -12.32 16.12 -5.24
CA PHE A 51 -11.58 14.85 -5.33
C PHE A 51 -11.64 14.04 -4.02
N GLU A 52 -11.65 14.73 -2.87
CA GLU A 52 -11.74 14.07 -1.56
C GLU A 52 -13.09 13.40 -1.35
N GLN A 53 -14.19 14.09 -1.67
CA GLN A 53 -15.54 13.51 -1.64
C GLN A 53 -15.65 12.32 -2.58
N PHE A 54 -15.13 12.44 -3.80
CA PHE A 54 -15.08 11.31 -4.74
C PHE A 54 -14.32 10.10 -4.17
N CYS A 55 -13.15 10.32 -3.55
CA CYS A 55 -12.37 9.24 -2.95
C CYS A 55 -13.16 8.53 -1.84
N ILE A 56 -13.83 9.28 -0.96
CA ILE A 56 -14.57 8.70 0.16
C ILE A 56 -15.85 8.02 -0.34
N GLU A 57 -16.66 8.70 -1.14
CA GLU A 57 -18.01 8.26 -1.52
C GLU A 57 -18.03 7.20 -2.61
N TYR A 58 -17.08 7.25 -3.56
CA TYR A 58 -17.06 6.35 -4.72
C TYR A 58 -15.94 5.33 -4.70
N VAL A 59 -14.78 5.67 -4.12
CA VAL A 59 -13.62 4.77 -4.03
C VAL A 59 -13.59 4.02 -2.68
N GLY A 60 -14.18 4.59 -1.62
CA GLY A 60 -14.14 4.02 -0.27
C GLY A 60 -12.79 4.17 0.44
N LEU A 61 -11.90 5.01 -0.08
CA LEU A 61 -10.55 5.27 0.44
C LEU A 61 -10.39 6.76 0.75
N SER A 62 -9.52 7.10 1.71
CA SER A 62 -9.17 8.51 1.91
C SER A 62 -8.42 9.05 0.70
N ARG A 63 -8.50 10.37 0.48
CA ARG A 63 -7.69 11.04 -0.54
C ARG A 63 -6.19 10.70 -0.41
N SER A 64 -5.66 10.70 0.82
CA SER A 64 -4.26 10.36 1.08
C SER A 64 -3.89 8.92 0.67
N GLN A 65 -4.82 7.97 0.82
CA GLN A 65 -4.63 6.59 0.36
C GLN A 65 -4.65 6.50 -1.16
N VAL A 66 -5.58 7.19 -1.82
CA VAL A 66 -5.65 7.26 -3.29
C VAL A 66 -4.40 7.92 -3.87
N ASP A 67 -3.97 9.04 -3.30
CA ASP A 67 -2.75 9.75 -3.69
C ASP A 67 -1.50 8.85 -3.55
N ARG A 68 -1.43 8.05 -2.47
CA ARG A 68 -0.36 7.07 -2.26
C ARG A 68 -0.36 5.98 -3.33
N ILE A 69 -1.53 5.46 -3.72
CA ILE A 69 -1.66 4.45 -4.78
C ILE A 69 -1.16 5.02 -6.11
N ILE A 70 -1.57 6.24 -6.46
CA ILE A 70 -1.15 6.89 -7.70
C ILE A 70 0.37 7.13 -7.69
N ALA A 71 0.92 7.63 -6.59
CA ALA A 71 2.36 7.83 -6.45
C ALA A 71 3.16 6.52 -6.57
N GLN A 72 2.66 5.41 -6.01
CA GLN A 72 3.28 4.09 -6.15
C GLN A 72 3.24 3.57 -7.58
N LEU A 73 2.15 3.82 -8.31
CA LEU A 73 2.05 3.49 -9.72
C LEU A 73 3.05 4.31 -10.55
N ASP A 74 3.18 5.61 -10.28
CA ASP A 74 4.11 6.48 -10.98
C ASP A 74 5.58 6.10 -10.71
N GLU A 75 5.90 5.68 -9.48
CA GLU A 75 7.25 5.30 -9.08
C GLU A 75 7.65 3.89 -9.57
N LEU A 76 6.75 2.92 -9.40
CA LEU A 76 7.08 1.48 -9.53
C LEU A 76 6.51 0.84 -10.80
N GLY A 77 5.58 1.51 -11.47
CA GLY A 77 4.92 1.02 -12.66
C GLY A 77 3.94 -0.13 -12.42
N GLU A 78 3.34 -0.61 -13.50
CA GLU A 78 2.33 -1.67 -13.49
C GLU A 78 2.92 -3.04 -13.09
N SER A 79 4.19 -3.29 -13.43
CA SER A 79 4.90 -4.54 -13.10
C SER A 79 4.92 -4.84 -11.61
N PHE A 80 5.00 -3.80 -10.76
CA PHE A 80 4.89 -3.94 -9.31
C PHE A 80 3.54 -4.53 -8.89
N TYR A 81 2.45 -4.03 -9.47
CA TYR A 81 1.11 -4.48 -9.16
C TYR A 81 0.85 -5.89 -9.67
N HIS A 82 1.30 -6.22 -10.88
CA HIS A 82 1.23 -7.59 -11.41
C HIS A 82 1.99 -8.60 -10.56
N LEU A 83 3.20 -8.28 -10.10
CA LEU A 83 3.94 -9.14 -9.18
C LEU A 83 3.25 -9.27 -7.82
N ARG A 84 2.68 -8.18 -7.30
CA ARG A 84 1.93 -8.17 -6.04
C ARG A 84 0.66 -9.02 -6.08
N GLU A 85 0.04 -9.16 -7.25
CA GLU A 85 -1.09 -10.07 -7.47
C GLU A 85 -0.68 -11.54 -7.34
N LEU A 86 0.53 -11.89 -7.81
CA LEU A 86 1.05 -13.26 -7.76
C LEU A 86 1.64 -13.64 -6.38
N ALA A 87 2.28 -12.68 -5.71
CA ALA A 87 3.00 -12.87 -4.46
C ALA A 87 2.88 -11.63 -3.55
N PRO A 88 2.77 -11.79 -2.21
CA PRO A 88 2.89 -10.65 -1.32
C PRO A 88 4.25 -9.96 -1.56
N LEU A 89 4.23 -8.69 -1.94
CA LEU A 89 5.43 -7.91 -2.24
C LEU A 89 5.25 -6.48 -1.69
N SER A 90 6.24 -6.01 -0.95
CA SER A 90 6.27 -4.62 -0.47
C SER A 90 6.98 -3.73 -1.51
N PRO A 91 6.69 -2.41 -1.55
CA PRO A 91 7.40 -1.46 -2.40
C PRO A 91 8.93 -1.53 -2.27
N GLU A 92 9.43 -1.66 -1.04
CA GLU A 92 10.87 -1.77 -0.76
C GLU A 92 11.49 -3.05 -1.32
N ALA A 93 10.78 -4.19 -1.18
CA ALA A 93 11.25 -5.46 -1.73
C ALA A 93 11.18 -5.48 -3.27
N PHE A 94 10.25 -4.74 -3.87
CA PHE A 94 10.22 -4.55 -5.32
C PHE A 94 11.38 -3.67 -5.79
N ARG A 95 11.67 -2.56 -5.11
CA ARG A 95 12.83 -1.71 -5.42
C ARG A 95 14.16 -2.46 -5.42
N SER A 96 14.33 -3.46 -4.56
CA SER A 96 15.56 -4.27 -4.53
C SER A 96 15.66 -5.32 -5.64
N ILE A 97 14.61 -5.50 -6.44
CA ILE A 97 14.61 -6.38 -7.63
C ILE A 97 14.18 -5.63 -8.89
N ALA A 98 14.00 -4.32 -8.82
CA ALA A 98 13.49 -3.53 -9.94
C ALA A 98 14.44 -3.59 -11.13
N ASP A 99 15.75 -3.71 -10.88
CA ASP A 99 16.80 -3.98 -11.87
C ASP A 99 16.64 -5.33 -12.60
N LYS A 100 15.94 -6.29 -11.98
CA LYS A 100 15.65 -7.62 -12.52
C LYS A 100 14.27 -7.70 -13.17
N VAL A 101 13.46 -6.65 -13.10
CA VAL A 101 12.11 -6.62 -13.68
C VAL A 101 12.16 -5.83 -14.98
N ASP A 102 11.74 -6.48 -16.06
CA ASP A 102 11.69 -5.93 -17.40
C ASP A 102 10.27 -6.10 -17.95
N GLY A 103 9.44 -5.07 -17.73
CA GLY A 103 8.03 -5.05 -18.11
C GLY A 103 7.25 -6.22 -17.50
N GLU A 104 6.88 -7.18 -18.34
CA GLU A 104 6.13 -8.38 -17.97
C GLU A 104 7.02 -9.59 -17.63
N THR A 105 8.33 -9.40 -17.52
CA THR A 105 9.27 -10.47 -17.18
C THR A 105 10.10 -10.12 -15.95
N ILE A 106 10.50 -11.14 -15.20
CA ILE A 106 11.41 -11.03 -14.07
C ILE A 106 12.58 -12.01 -14.26
N GLU A 107 13.80 -11.54 -14.06
CA GLU A 107 14.98 -12.39 -14.05
C GLU A 107 15.10 -13.13 -12.72
N ILE A 108 15.09 -14.47 -12.79
CA ILE A 108 15.27 -15.38 -11.66
C ILE A 108 16.39 -16.34 -12.02
N ASP A 109 17.48 -16.33 -11.25
CA ASP A 109 18.66 -17.17 -11.46
C ASP A 109 19.27 -17.03 -12.87
N GLY A 110 19.30 -15.81 -13.41
CA GLY A 110 19.82 -15.53 -14.76
C GLY A 110 18.85 -15.87 -15.90
N VAL A 111 17.63 -16.34 -15.59
CA VAL A 111 16.62 -16.69 -16.58
C VAL A 111 15.46 -15.70 -16.54
N LYS A 112 15.10 -15.12 -17.69
CA LYS A 112 13.89 -14.30 -17.83
C LYS A 112 12.65 -15.18 -17.71
N VAL A 113 11.83 -14.93 -16.69
CA VAL A 113 10.59 -15.65 -16.40
C VAL A 113 9.40 -14.70 -16.61
N PRO A 114 8.40 -15.06 -17.43
CA PRO A 114 7.18 -14.28 -17.58
C PRO A 114 6.39 -14.16 -16.26
N ILE A 115 5.88 -12.96 -15.98
CA ILE A 115 5.03 -12.66 -14.81
C ILE A 115 3.61 -13.14 -15.10
N THR A 116 3.42 -14.45 -15.04
CA THR A 116 2.13 -15.11 -15.31
C THR A 116 1.69 -16.00 -14.13
N PRO A 117 0.40 -16.33 -14.02
CA PRO A 117 -0.10 -17.23 -12.97
C PRO A 117 0.60 -18.60 -12.95
N GLU A 118 1.01 -19.11 -14.11
CA GLU A 118 1.71 -20.39 -14.27
C GLU A 118 3.09 -20.36 -13.60
N ASN A 119 3.79 -19.23 -13.70
CA ASN A 119 5.09 -19.02 -13.07
C ASN A 119 4.99 -18.55 -11.61
N ALA A 120 3.78 -18.33 -11.09
CA ALA A 120 3.57 -17.79 -9.75
C ALA A 120 4.26 -18.61 -8.63
N PRO A 121 4.31 -19.96 -8.65
CA PRO A 121 5.07 -20.72 -7.66
C PRO A 121 6.57 -20.36 -7.67
N LYS A 122 7.18 -20.29 -8.86
CA LYS A 122 8.61 -19.95 -9.01
C LYS A 122 8.89 -18.51 -8.55
N ILE A 123 8.04 -17.57 -8.94
CA ILE A 123 8.13 -16.16 -8.54
C ILE A 123 7.98 -16.01 -7.02
N ARG A 124 7.02 -16.72 -6.40
CA ARG A 124 6.83 -16.73 -4.94
C ARG A 124 8.07 -17.24 -4.21
N THR A 125 8.69 -18.31 -4.70
CA THR A 125 9.92 -18.85 -4.12
C THR A 125 11.07 -17.86 -4.21
N ALA A 126 11.28 -17.22 -5.37
CA ALA A 126 12.31 -16.20 -5.54
C ALA A 126 12.12 -15.00 -4.59
N ILE A 127 10.88 -14.51 -4.46
CA ILE A 127 10.55 -13.42 -3.53
C ILE A 127 10.72 -13.85 -2.07
N ALA A 128 10.37 -15.09 -1.72
CA ALA A 128 10.57 -15.62 -0.38
C ALA A 128 12.05 -15.73 -0.01
N ALA A 129 12.89 -16.18 -0.95
CA ALA A 129 14.35 -16.20 -0.80
C ALA A 129 14.91 -14.79 -0.61
N LEU A 130 14.50 -13.82 -1.44
CA LEU A 130 14.88 -12.42 -1.29
C LEU A 130 14.49 -11.86 0.09
N ARG A 131 13.29 -12.17 0.57
CA ARG A 131 12.82 -11.76 1.90
C ARG A 131 13.65 -12.37 3.02
N ALA A 132 14.11 -13.61 2.87
CA ALA A 132 15.05 -14.22 3.80
C ALA A 132 16.37 -13.43 3.80
N SER A 133 16.95 -13.19 2.63
CA SER A 133 18.19 -12.40 2.49
C SER A 133 18.06 -10.97 3.02
N LEU A 134 16.93 -10.29 2.83
CA LEU A 134 16.68 -8.95 3.40
C LEU A 134 16.50 -9.00 4.92
N ARG A 135 15.87 -10.05 5.46
CA ARG A 135 15.79 -10.26 6.92
C ARG A 135 17.16 -10.52 7.51
N ASP A 136 17.98 -11.33 6.85
CA ASP A 136 19.35 -11.64 7.28
C ASP A 136 20.24 -10.40 7.19
N ALA A 137 20.14 -9.63 6.10
CA ALA A 137 20.79 -8.33 5.95
C ALA A 137 20.33 -7.34 7.03
N ARG A 138 19.03 -7.28 7.37
CA ARG A 138 18.53 -6.47 8.49
C ARG A 138 19.00 -6.98 9.85
N HIS A 139 19.22 -8.28 10.00
CA HIS A 139 19.74 -8.88 11.23
C HIS A 139 21.23 -8.56 11.41
N ILE A 140 22.00 -8.53 10.31
CA ILE A 140 23.39 -8.05 10.25
C ILE A 140 23.43 -6.53 10.51
N ASN A 141 22.51 -5.79 9.89
CA ASN A 141 22.39 -4.33 10.01
C ASN A 141 21.73 -3.88 11.33
N ARG A 142 21.29 -4.81 12.19
CA ARG A 142 20.79 -4.53 13.56
C ARG A 142 21.89 -4.03 14.50
N ARG A 143 23.15 -4.04 14.06
CA ARG A 143 24.27 -3.30 14.67
C ARG A 143 24.24 -1.79 14.34
N TYR A 144 23.34 -1.35 13.46
CA TYR A 144 23.07 0.06 13.15
C TYR A 144 21.62 0.39 13.49
N SER A 145 21.40 1.50 14.20
CA SER A 145 20.05 1.95 14.56
C SER A 145 19.28 2.34 13.30
N PRO A 146 18.03 1.88 13.10
CA PRO A 146 17.25 2.25 11.93
C PRO A 146 16.98 3.77 11.91
N PRO A 147 16.97 4.42 10.74
CA PRO A 147 16.61 5.82 10.64
C PRO A 147 15.17 6.04 11.11
N VAL A 148 14.89 7.18 11.74
CA VAL A 148 13.57 7.52 12.28
C VAL A 148 12.44 7.46 11.23
N SER A 149 12.78 7.71 9.95
CA SER A 149 11.85 7.59 8.82
C SER A 149 11.31 6.17 8.61
N ASP A 150 12.13 5.14 8.80
CA ASP A 150 11.68 3.73 8.69
C ASP A 150 10.72 3.38 9.84
N LEU A 151 11.06 3.81 11.06
CA LEU A 151 10.20 3.61 12.22
C LEU A 151 8.84 4.30 12.04
N ARG A 152 8.83 5.51 11.48
CA ARG A 152 7.61 6.25 11.16
C ARG A 152 6.75 5.51 10.14
N LEU A 153 7.34 5.06 9.03
CA LEU A 153 6.62 4.33 7.99
C LEU A 153 5.93 3.06 8.55
N ARG A 154 6.63 2.34 9.42
CA ARG A 154 6.11 1.12 10.05
C ARG A 154 5.00 1.42 11.06
N LEU A 155 5.11 2.52 11.80
CA LEU A 155 4.07 2.96 12.71
C LEU A 155 2.79 3.33 11.95
N ASP A 156 2.90 4.09 10.87
CA ASP A 156 1.75 4.48 10.04
C ASP A 156 1.03 3.25 9.46
N ALA A 157 1.78 2.26 8.98
CA ALA A 157 1.21 1.01 8.49
C ALA A 157 0.45 0.22 9.58
N LEU A 158 0.99 0.18 10.80
CA LEU A 158 0.34 -0.49 11.93
C LEU A 158 -0.96 0.22 12.35
N VAL A 159 -0.96 1.56 12.34
CA VAL A 159 -2.16 2.37 12.63
C VAL A 159 -3.22 2.16 11.54
N ASP A 160 -2.81 2.16 10.26
CA ASP A 160 -3.70 1.85 9.14
C ASP A 160 -4.33 0.45 9.30
N ASP A 161 -3.58 -0.55 9.75
CA ASP A 161 -4.09 -1.90 9.99
C ASP A 161 -5.05 -1.97 11.18
N ALA A 162 -4.76 -1.29 12.28
CA ALA A 162 -5.66 -1.20 13.44
C ALA A 162 -6.97 -0.48 13.08
N ALA A 163 -6.90 0.59 12.28
CA ALA A 163 -8.08 1.33 11.82
C ALA A 163 -9.01 0.47 10.94
N LYS A 164 -8.46 -0.52 10.22
CA LYS A 164 -9.27 -1.48 9.44
C LYS A 164 -10.07 -2.42 10.35
N LEU A 165 -9.51 -2.86 11.47
CA LEU A 165 -10.21 -3.74 12.41
C LEU A 165 -11.47 -3.10 12.99
N ILE A 166 -11.45 -1.77 13.17
CA ILE A 166 -12.57 -0.98 13.69
C ILE A 166 -13.73 -0.89 12.66
N ARG A 167 -13.44 -1.06 11.36
CA ARG A 167 -14.45 -0.96 10.29
C ARG A 167 -15.36 -2.20 10.19
N PHE A 168 -15.04 -3.28 10.89
CA PHE A 168 -15.82 -4.51 10.88
C PHE A 168 -16.38 -4.82 12.27
N PRO A 169 -17.58 -5.44 12.36
CA PRO A 169 -18.07 -5.96 13.63
C PRO A 169 -17.07 -6.98 14.18
N MET A 170 -16.47 -6.68 15.32
CA MET A 170 -15.45 -7.51 15.95
C MET A 170 -15.98 -8.13 17.24
N PRO A 171 -15.56 -9.36 17.60
CA PRO A 171 -15.92 -9.96 18.88
C PRO A 171 -15.48 -9.08 20.07
N THR A 172 -16.24 -9.08 21.17
CA THR A 172 -15.97 -8.26 22.36
C THR A 172 -14.56 -8.44 22.92
N VAL A 173 -14.02 -9.67 22.85
CA VAL A 173 -12.66 -9.99 23.29
C VAL A 173 -11.61 -9.29 22.41
N GLU A 174 -11.77 -9.34 21.07
CA GLU A 174 -10.86 -8.67 20.14
C GLU A 174 -10.95 -7.15 20.25
N HIS A 175 -12.15 -6.61 20.52
CA HIS A 175 -12.33 -5.19 20.79
C HIS A 175 -11.58 -4.76 22.05
N GLY A 176 -11.66 -5.56 23.12
CA GLY A 176 -10.89 -5.36 24.34
C GLY A 176 -9.38 -5.41 24.10
N ASN A 177 -8.90 -6.40 23.35
CA ASN A 177 -7.49 -6.53 22.97
C ASN A 177 -6.99 -5.31 22.21
N LEU A 178 -7.80 -4.78 21.28
CA LEU A 178 -7.44 -3.60 20.49
C LEU A 178 -7.34 -2.34 21.37
N ILE A 179 -8.27 -2.16 22.32
CA ILE A 179 -8.23 -1.08 23.31
C ILE A 179 -6.98 -1.19 24.20
N GLU A 180 -6.68 -2.39 24.71
CA GLU A 180 -5.51 -2.62 25.56
C GLU A 180 -4.21 -2.34 24.79
N MET A 181 -4.12 -2.82 23.56
CA MET A 181 -2.98 -2.57 22.67
C MET A 181 -2.79 -1.07 22.43
N ALA A 182 -3.85 -0.34 22.09
CA ALA A 182 -3.80 1.10 21.84
C ALA A 182 -3.38 1.88 23.10
N THR A 183 -3.98 1.56 24.25
CA THR A 183 -3.68 2.20 25.54
C THR A 183 -2.21 2.00 25.92
N ARG A 184 -1.72 0.75 25.81
CA ARG A 184 -0.33 0.41 26.11
C ARG A 184 0.65 1.07 25.14
N ALA A 185 0.26 1.25 23.87
CA ALA A 185 1.07 1.97 22.91
C ALA A 185 1.20 3.45 23.29
N VAL A 186 0.09 4.12 23.62
CA VAL A 186 0.09 5.52 24.09
C VAL A 186 1.00 5.70 25.31
N ASP A 187 0.91 4.81 26.30
CA ASP A 187 1.77 4.86 27.49
C ASP A 187 3.26 4.73 27.15
N LYS A 188 3.61 3.77 26.28
CA LYS A 188 4.99 3.54 25.88
C LYS A 188 5.54 4.74 25.10
N TRP A 189 4.77 5.28 24.17
CA TRP A 189 5.17 6.45 23.38
C TRP A 189 5.30 7.71 24.26
N THR A 190 4.43 7.89 25.24
CA THR A 190 4.52 9.00 26.20
C THR A 190 5.79 8.91 27.04
N ARG A 191 6.17 7.70 27.48
CA ARG A 191 7.45 7.49 28.20
C ARG A 191 8.66 7.73 27.30
N LEU A 192 8.61 7.26 26.05
CA LEU A 192 9.69 7.47 25.09
C LEU A 192 9.86 8.95 24.76
N LEU A 193 8.76 9.69 24.58
CA LEU A 193 8.78 11.14 24.36
C LEU A 193 9.51 11.85 25.51
N LYS A 194 9.14 11.55 26.76
CA LYS A 194 9.84 12.09 27.94
C LYS A 194 11.32 11.74 27.95
N GLN A 195 11.70 10.54 27.53
CA GLN A 195 13.12 10.15 27.44
C GLN A 195 13.87 10.94 26.37
N VAL A 196 13.27 11.14 25.20
CA VAL A 196 13.87 11.92 24.11
C VAL A 196 14.00 13.39 24.49
N GLU A 197 12.98 13.98 25.12
CA GLU A 197 13.00 15.35 25.64
C GLU A 197 14.09 15.53 26.72
N ASN A 198 14.24 14.53 27.60
CA ASN A 198 15.27 14.54 28.65
C ASN A 198 16.69 14.29 28.11
N CYS A 199 16.85 13.70 26.93
CA CYS A 199 18.15 13.46 26.34
C CYS A 199 18.77 14.72 25.72
N GLY A 200 17.97 15.76 25.41
CA GLY A 200 18.41 17.03 24.81
C GLY A 200 19.14 16.88 23.45
N PRO A 201 19.16 17.91 22.58
CA PRO A 201 20.10 17.91 21.46
C PRO A 201 21.53 17.96 22.02
N PRO A 202 22.52 17.27 21.40
CA PRO A 202 23.91 17.41 21.82
C PRO A 202 24.30 18.90 21.75
N ASN A 203 24.89 19.42 22.83
CA ASN A 203 25.43 20.78 22.88
C ASN A 203 26.27 21.02 21.63
N SER A 204 25.89 22.04 20.85
CA SER A 204 26.65 22.51 19.67
C SER A 204 28.01 23.06 20.07
#